data_AF-U9TBP6-F1
#
_entry.id   AF-U9TBP6-F1
#
_cell.length_a   1.000
_cell.length_b   1.000
_cell.length_c   1.000
_cell.angle_alpha   90.00
_cell.angle_beta   90.00
_cell.angle_gamma   90.00
#
_symmetry.space_group_name_H-M   'P 1'
#
loop_
_entity.id
_entity.type
_entity.pdbx_description
1 polymer ?
#
loop_
_entity_poly.entity_id
_entity_poly.type
_entity_poly.pdbx_seq_one_letter_code
_entity_poly.pdbx_strand_id
1 'polypeptide(L)'
;LSIILILAVLVANAAFSLLFSSEWFLENLPIESAEKFQKQAMGEYGVLLGGRSETLVSIDAFLAKPFLGHGSWAKDKDGYRQLLATRKYELGYSDNDDLHGDLDLIPVHSYLMGALVWAGIGGGLFWIFLIRSILHEILMNSRYLGFYFYNGAIGLIWNILFSPFGANARWDAAAKFLERAICSVLSQEGVDLEYIVVDPGFSYATGDILGFVNSDDELLPDALKKIASAFKGKPGADAVSG
;
A
#
# COMPACT_ATOMS: atom_id res chain seq x y z
N LEU A 1 -7.99 -4.54 28.95
CA LEU A 1 -7.23 -4.22 27.71
C LEU A 1 -8.01 -3.24 26.81
N SER A 2 -9.29 -3.49 26.53
CA SER A 2 -10.09 -2.66 25.61
C SER A 2 -10.33 -1.20 26.05
N ILE A 3 -10.55 -0.95 27.34
CA ILE A 3 -10.76 0.42 27.87
C ILE A 3 -9.49 1.27 27.78
N ILE A 4 -8.32 0.67 28.05
CA ILE A 4 -7.03 1.35 27.97
C ILE A 4 -6.74 1.76 26.52
N LEU A 5 -7.06 0.90 25.56
CA LEU A 5 -6.88 1.21 24.15
C LEU A 5 -7.80 2.35 23.68
N ILE A 6 -9.08 2.33 24.09
CA ILE A 6 -10.02 3.41 23.78
C ILE A 6 -9.53 4.74 24.36
N LEU A 7 -9.12 4.74 25.63
CA LEU A 7 -8.55 5.93 26.26
C LEU A 7 -7.29 6.42 25.53
N ALA A 8 -6.40 5.51 25.13
CA ALA A 8 -5.20 5.87 24.38
C ALA A 8 -5.54 6.53 23.03
N VAL A 9 -6.55 6.00 22.32
CA VAL A 9 -7.03 6.58 21.06
C VAL A 9 -7.64 7.97 21.28
N LEU A 10 -8.46 8.14 22.32
CA LEU A 10 -9.05 9.43 22.67
C LEU A 10 -7.99 10.48 23.05
N VAL A 11 -7.01 10.08 23.85
CA VAL A 11 -5.87 10.94 24.24
C VAL A 11 -5.05 11.31 23.02
N ALA A 12 -4.74 10.35 22.14
CA ALA A 12 -4.03 10.62 20.90
C ALA A 12 -4.82 11.61 20.00
N ASN A 13 -6.14 11.41 19.84
CA ASN A 13 -6.98 12.32 19.07
C ASN A 13 -6.94 13.75 19.62
N ALA A 14 -7.09 13.89 20.95
CA ALA A 14 -7.03 15.19 21.61
C ALA A 14 -5.66 15.85 21.44
N ALA A 15 -4.59 15.09 21.63
CA ALA A 15 -3.21 15.58 21.47
C ALA A 15 -2.94 16.04 20.02
N PHE A 16 -3.33 15.25 19.02
CA PHE A 16 -3.16 15.63 17.61
C PHE A 16 -4.05 16.82 17.24
N SER A 17 -5.27 16.90 17.74
CA SER A 17 -6.16 18.04 17.49
C SER A 17 -5.59 19.34 18.08
N LEU A 18 -5.01 19.28 19.28
CA LEU A 18 -4.30 20.43 19.88
C LEU A 18 -3.06 20.81 19.08
N LEU A 19 -2.25 19.84 18.68
CA LEU A 19 -1.05 20.07 17.88
C LEU A 19 -1.39 20.72 16.53
N PHE A 20 -2.38 20.17 15.83
CA PHE A 20 -2.82 20.65 14.51
C PHE A 20 -3.67 21.92 14.58
N SER A 21 -4.01 22.39 15.78
CA SER A 21 -4.59 23.72 16.01
C SER A 21 -3.54 24.75 16.44
N SER A 22 -2.29 24.33 16.68
CA SER A 22 -1.24 25.23 17.17
C SER A 22 -0.54 25.98 16.04
N GLU A 23 -0.45 27.31 16.17
CA GLU A 23 0.20 28.17 15.17
C GLU A 23 1.66 27.75 14.94
N TRP A 24 2.40 27.49 16.03
CA TRP A 24 3.79 27.04 15.96
C TRP A 24 4.00 25.80 15.08
N PHE A 25 3.08 24.83 15.13
CA PHE A 25 3.20 23.63 14.30
C PHE A 25 2.81 23.91 12.86
N LEU A 26 1.72 24.66 12.64
CA LEU A 26 1.16 24.94 11.32
C LEU A 26 2.08 25.83 10.47
N GLU A 27 2.80 26.77 11.08
CA GLU A 27 3.77 27.64 10.38
C GLU A 27 4.94 26.87 9.74
N ASN A 28 5.23 25.67 10.22
CA ASN A 28 6.30 24.82 9.69
C ASN A 28 5.86 23.94 8.51
N LEU A 29 4.59 24.03 8.09
CA LEU A 29 4.01 23.21 7.03
C LEU A 29 3.70 24.01 5.77
N PRO A 30 3.67 23.36 4.59
CA PRO A 30 3.09 23.97 3.39
C PRO A 30 1.65 24.44 3.67
N ILE A 31 1.28 25.60 3.14
CA ILE A 31 0.00 26.28 3.41
C ILE A 31 -1.19 25.33 3.22
N GLU A 32 -1.22 24.57 2.11
CA GLU A 32 -2.29 23.60 1.83
C GLU A 32 -2.40 22.50 2.92
N SER A 33 -1.27 22.00 3.41
CA SER A 33 -1.25 20.99 4.47
C SER A 33 -1.65 21.56 5.82
N ALA A 34 -1.20 22.78 6.13
CA ALA A 34 -1.57 23.49 7.35
C ALA A 34 -3.08 23.73 7.42
N GLU A 35 -3.68 24.27 6.35
CA GLU A 35 -5.13 24.48 6.26
C GLU A 35 -5.91 23.17 6.42
N LYS A 36 -5.44 22.09 5.79
CA LYS A 36 -6.07 20.77 5.88
C LYS A 36 -6.07 20.22 7.31
N PHE A 37 -4.91 20.24 7.97
CA PHE A 37 -4.81 19.73 9.35
C PHE A 37 -5.58 20.60 10.35
N GLN A 38 -5.53 21.92 10.20
CA GLN A 38 -6.28 22.84 11.05
C GLN A 38 -7.79 22.59 10.93
N LYS A 39 -8.32 22.46 9.70
CA LYS A 39 -9.74 22.14 9.47
C LYS A 39 -10.12 20.78 10.05
N GLN A 40 -9.29 19.75 9.88
CA GLN A 40 -9.52 18.43 10.48
C GLN A 40 -9.52 18.47 12.01
N ALA A 41 -8.68 19.30 12.62
CA ALA A 41 -8.62 19.47 14.07
C ALA A 41 -9.83 20.22 14.63
N MET A 42 -10.40 21.15 13.87
CA MET A 42 -11.56 21.96 14.27
C MET A 42 -12.90 21.24 14.15
N GLY A 43 -12.97 20.09 13.45
CA GLY A 43 -14.21 19.31 13.34
C GLY A 43 -14.64 18.67 14.66
N GLU A 44 -15.91 18.31 14.78
CA GLU A 44 -16.56 17.89 16.04
C GLU A 44 -15.85 16.73 16.75
N TYR A 45 -15.32 15.77 15.97
CA TYR A 45 -14.62 14.59 16.49
C TYR A 45 -13.11 14.65 16.29
N GLY A 46 -12.58 15.84 15.96
CA GLY A 46 -11.17 16.12 15.77
C GLY A 46 -10.55 15.37 14.59
N VAL A 47 -9.23 15.20 14.66
CA VAL A 47 -8.39 14.75 13.55
C VAL A 47 -8.66 13.31 13.13
N LEU A 48 -8.98 12.41 14.06
CA LEU A 48 -9.19 11.00 13.72
C LEU A 48 -10.35 10.81 12.74
N LEU A 49 -11.48 11.46 12.99
CA LEU A 49 -12.63 11.38 12.09
C LEU A 49 -12.42 12.26 10.86
N GLY A 50 -11.80 13.44 11.00
CA GLY A 50 -11.50 14.32 9.87
C GLY A 50 -10.54 13.71 8.84
N GLY A 51 -9.62 12.86 9.30
CA GLY A 51 -8.74 12.08 8.44
C GLY A 51 -9.35 10.76 7.97
N ARG A 52 -10.53 10.36 8.46
CA ARG A 52 -11.17 9.06 8.18
C ARG A 52 -12.69 9.20 7.95
N SER A 53 -13.09 10.26 7.26
CA SER A 53 -14.49 10.61 7.03
C SER A 53 -15.32 9.53 6.35
N GLU A 54 -14.78 8.75 5.41
CA GLU A 54 -15.52 7.71 4.69
C GLU A 54 -15.95 6.56 5.62
N THR A 55 -15.38 6.46 6.83
CA THR A 55 -15.89 5.56 7.89
C THR A 55 -17.36 5.87 8.20
N LEU A 56 -17.77 7.15 8.10
CA LEU A 56 -19.13 7.59 8.35
C LEU A 56 -20.14 6.88 7.46
N VAL A 57 -19.81 6.64 6.19
CA VAL A 57 -20.77 6.07 5.22
C VAL A 57 -20.47 4.63 4.83
N SER A 58 -19.23 4.18 4.96
CA SER A 58 -18.85 2.80 4.65
C SER A 58 -19.46 1.80 5.64
N ILE A 59 -19.62 2.18 6.91
CA ILE A 59 -20.37 1.39 7.90
C ILE A 59 -21.83 1.25 7.47
N ASP A 60 -22.48 2.35 7.06
CA ASP A 60 -23.88 2.32 6.61
C ASP A 60 -24.03 1.45 5.35
N ALA A 61 -23.11 1.59 4.40
CA ALA A 61 -23.09 0.78 3.19
C ALA A 61 -22.97 -0.72 3.52
N PHE A 62 -22.11 -1.09 4.47
CA PHE A 62 -22.02 -2.47 4.94
C PHE A 62 -23.31 -2.93 5.62
N LEU A 63 -23.88 -2.14 6.53
CA LEU A 63 -25.11 -2.48 7.24
C LEU A 63 -26.32 -2.60 6.31
N ALA A 64 -26.34 -1.91 5.17
CA ALA A 64 -27.37 -2.05 4.16
C ALA A 64 -27.35 -3.42 3.47
N LYS A 65 -26.16 -4.01 3.23
CA LYS A 65 -25.99 -5.31 2.54
C LYS A 65 -24.92 -6.19 3.22
N PRO A 66 -25.13 -6.63 4.48
CA PRO A 66 -24.07 -7.22 5.28
C PRO A 66 -23.63 -8.61 4.81
N PHE A 67 -24.49 -9.37 4.12
CA PHE A 67 -24.18 -10.75 3.74
C PHE A 67 -23.43 -10.83 2.40
N LEU A 68 -23.95 -10.20 1.35
CA LEU A 68 -23.41 -10.29 -0.01
C LEU A 68 -22.63 -9.04 -0.43
N GLY A 69 -22.75 -7.93 0.32
CA GLY A 69 -22.19 -6.65 -0.08
C GLY A 69 -22.87 -6.04 -1.29
N HIS A 70 -22.22 -5.03 -1.86
CA HIS A 70 -22.67 -4.27 -3.04
C HIS A 70 -22.10 -4.82 -4.36
N GLY A 71 -21.35 -5.91 -4.30
CA GLY A 71 -20.66 -6.52 -5.44
C GLY A 71 -19.27 -5.95 -5.68
N SER A 72 -18.54 -6.55 -6.62
CA SER A 72 -17.24 -6.08 -7.06
C SER A 72 -17.34 -4.67 -7.64
N TRP A 73 -16.40 -3.79 -7.29
CA TRP A 73 -16.43 -2.38 -7.69
C TRP A 73 -17.76 -1.73 -7.28
N ALA A 74 -18.07 -1.81 -5.98
CA ALA A 74 -19.32 -1.36 -5.40
C ALA A 74 -19.66 0.07 -5.84
N LYS A 75 -20.49 0.17 -6.88
CA LYS A 75 -20.90 1.46 -7.43
C LYS A 75 -21.87 2.14 -6.48
N ASP A 76 -21.70 3.43 -6.29
CA ASP A 76 -22.55 4.26 -5.44
C ASP A 76 -23.89 4.54 -6.13
N LYS A 77 -24.80 3.57 -6.04
CA LYS A 77 -26.17 3.70 -6.55
C LYS A 77 -27.13 4.33 -5.54
N ASP A 78 -26.79 4.26 -4.25
CA ASP A 78 -27.67 4.65 -3.16
C ASP A 78 -27.32 6.04 -2.58
N GLY A 79 -26.29 6.72 -3.11
CA GLY A 79 -25.94 8.10 -2.78
C GLY A 79 -25.05 8.27 -1.54
N TYR A 80 -24.23 7.28 -1.21
CA TYR A 80 -23.31 7.33 -0.06
C TYR A 80 -22.28 8.45 -0.14
N ARG A 81 -21.86 8.88 -1.33
CA ARG A 81 -20.98 10.06 -1.50
C ARG A 81 -21.69 11.35 -1.12
N GLN A 82 -22.94 11.51 -1.54
CA GLN A 82 -23.74 12.68 -1.16
C GLN A 82 -23.97 12.69 0.36
N LEU A 83 -24.30 11.52 0.92
CA LEU A 83 -24.42 11.36 2.37
C LEU A 83 -23.11 11.69 3.11
N LEU A 84 -21.97 11.31 2.55
CA LEU A 84 -20.66 11.62 3.12
C LEU A 84 -20.40 13.11 3.12
N ALA A 85 -20.63 13.80 2.00
CA ALA A 85 -20.48 15.25 1.89
C ALA A 85 -21.39 15.98 2.89
N THR A 86 -22.66 15.59 2.99
CA THR A 86 -23.60 16.16 3.97
C THR A 86 -23.10 15.98 5.41
N ARG A 87 -22.67 14.78 5.79
CA ARG A 87 -22.16 14.52 7.15
C ARG A 87 -20.85 15.24 7.44
N LYS A 88 -19.95 15.33 6.47
CA LYS A 88 -18.71 16.11 6.62
C LYS A 88 -19.03 17.57 6.91
N TYR A 89 -19.93 18.15 6.12
CA TYR A 89 -20.40 19.52 6.32
C TYR A 89 -21.04 19.74 7.70
N GLU A 90 -21.96 18.85 8.11
CA GLU A 90 -22.64 18.92 9.41
C GLU A 90 -21.65 18.87 10.59
N LEU A 91 -20.59 18.07 10.46
CA LEU A 91 -19.58 17.87 11.50
C LEU A 91 -18.42 18.88 11.44
N GLY A 92 -18.50 19.88 10.54
CA GLY A 92 -17.50 20.95 10.41
C GLY A 92 -16.25 20.57 9.60
N TYR A 93 -16.28 19.49 8.82
CA TYR A 93 -15.21 19.09 7.92
C TYR A 93 -15.48 19.64 6.50
N SER A 94 -14.52 20.33 5.87
CA SER A 94 -14.73 20.95 4.54
C SER A 94 -14.63 19.96 3.37
N ASP A 95 -15.34 20.28 2.27
CA ASP A 95 -15.52 19.45 1.07
C ASP A 95 -14.38 19.49 0.03
N ASN A 96 -13.33 20.28 0.23
CA ASN A 96 -12.51 20.72 -0.90
C ASN A 96 -11.58 19.68 -1.55
N ASP A 97 -11.44 18.45 -1.04
CA ASP A 97 -10.34 17.56 -1.45
C ASP A 97 -10.69 16.14 -1.96
N ASP A 98 -11.94 15.66 -1.89
CA ASP A 98 -12.21 14.21 -2.01
C ASP A 98 -12.94 13.74 -3.29
N LEU A 99 -12.98 14.58 -4.34
CA LEU A 99 -13.39 14.11 -5.68
C LEU A 99 -12.24 13.52 -6.50
N HIS A 100 -11.08 13.26 -5.87
CA HIS A 100 -9.99 12.49 -6.48
C HIS A 100 -10.14 10.99 -6.18
N GLY A 101 -11.15 10.38 -6.77
CA GLY A 101 -11.36 8.93 -6.76
C GLY A 101 -12.37 8.55 -7.83
N ASP A 102 -12.37 7.28 -8.22
CA ASP A 102 -13.31 6.75 -9.23
C ASP A 102 -14.74 7.16 -8.85
N LEU A 103 -15.29 8.14 -9.59
CA LEU A 103 -16.46 8.94 -9.17
C LEU A 103 -17.70 8.08 -8.94
N ASP A 104 -17.67 6.86 -9.47
CA ASP A 104 -18.75 5.89 -9.44
C ASP A 104 -18.79 5.02 -8.18
N LEU A 105 -17.76 4.99 -7.32
CA LEU A 105 -17.65 3.99 -6.24
C LEU A 105 -18.10 4.51 -4.86
N ILE A 106 -18.63 3.58 -4.05
CA ILE A 106 -18.90 3.80 -2.63
C ILE A 106 -17.56 4.10 -1.93
N PRO A 107 -17.45 5.22 -1.21
CA PRO A 107 -16.19 5.64 -0.62
C PRO A 107 -15.85 4.73 0.59
N VAL A 108 -14.66 4.12 0.55
CA VAL A 108 -14.17 3.18 1.56
C VAL A 108 -12.70 3.44 1.86
N HIS A 109 -12.31 3.27 3.12
CA HIS A 109 -11.01 3.72 3.63
C HIS A 109 -9.95 2.64 3.84
N SER A 110 -10.34 1.37 3.88
CA SER A 110 -9.42 0.27 4.15
C SER A 110 -9.78 -0.96 3.35
N TYR A 111 -8.83 -1.88 3.16
CA TYR A 111 -9.08 -3.14 2.48
C TYR A 111 -10.14 -3.99 3.19
N LEU A 112 -10.08 -4.01 4.52
CA LEU A 112 -11.05 -4.73 5.32
C LEU A 112 -12.46 -4.13 5.16
N MET A 113 -12.59 -2.80 5.25
CA MET A 113 -13.88 -2.14 5.07
C MET A 113 -14.38 -2.26 3.64
N GLY A 114 -13.49 -2.11 2.65
CA GLY A 114 -13.82 -2.34 1.24
C GLY A 114 -14.33 -3.75 0.99
N ALA A 115 -13.70 -4.76 1.57
CA ALA A 115 -14.14 -6.15 1.44
C ALA A 115 -15.50 -6.40 2.11
N LEU A 116 -15.75 -5.78 3.27
CA LEU A 116 -17.05 -5.82 3.93
C LEU A 116 -18.13 -5.15 3.07
N VAL A 117 -17.86 -3.98 2.48
CA VAL A 117 -18.81 -3.29 1.61
C VAL A 117 -19.03 -4.04 0.30
N TRP A 118 -18.00 -4.62 -0.30
CA TRP A 118 -18.09 -5.27 -1.61
C TRP A 118 -18.67 -6.68 -1.55
N ALA A 119 -18.22 -7.48 -0.58
CA ALA A 119 -18.52 -8.91 -0.48
C ALA A 119 -19.16 -9.32 0.86
N GLY A 120 -19.55 -8.35 1.70
CA GLY A 120 -20.18 -8.61 2.98
C GLY A 120 -19.26 -9.28 4.00
N ILE A 121 -19.86 -9.96 4.96
CA ILE A 121 -19.17 -10.69 6.03
C ILE A 121 -18.20 -11.74 5.47
N GLY A 122 -18.52 -12.37 4.34
CA GLY A 122 -17.63 -13.34 3.68
C GLY A 122 -16.29 -12.72 3.29
N GLY A 123 -16.32 -11.53 2.69
CA GLY A 123 -15.11 -10.76 2.37
C GLY A 123 -14.32 -10.38 3.62
N GLY A 124 -15.01 -9.92 4.67
CA GLY A 124 -14.38 -9.58 5.95
C GLY A 124 -13.67 -10.77 6.61
N LEU A 125 -14.33 -11.93 6.67
CA LEU A 125 -13.76 -13.16 7.24
C LEU A 125 -12.55 -13.66 6.44
N PHE A 126 -12.61 -13.57 5.11
CA PHE A 126 -11.47 -13.89 4.25
C PHE A 126 -10.26 -13.02 4.58
N TRP A 127 -10.44 -11.71 4.73
CA TRP A 127 -9.35 -10.80 5.09
C TRP A 127 -8.81 -11.05 6.50
N ILE A 128 -9.67 -11.33 7.48
CA ILE A 128 -9.23 -11.71 8.83
C ILE A 128 -8.37 -12.98 8.77
N PHE A 129 -8.81 -13.99 8.02
CA PHE A 129 -8.04 -15.21 7.82
C PHE A 129 -6.70 -14.94 7.14
N LEU A 130 -6.69 -14.11 6.08
CA LEU A 130 -5.49 -13.75 5.34
C LEU A 130 -4.47 -13.02 6.24
N ILE A 131 -4.91 -12.00 6.98
CA ILE A 131 -4.07 -11.26 7.92
C ILE A 131 -3.47 -12.20 8.97
N ARG A 132 -4.30 -13.07 9.56
CA ARG A 132 -3.84 -14.06 10.54
C ARG A 132 -2.78 -14.98 9.95
N SER A 133 -2.97 -15.47 8.72
CA SER A 133 -2.01 -16.36 8.04
C SER A 133 -0.70 -15.64 7.73
N ILE A 134 -0.75 -14.41 7.23
CA ILE A 134 0.45 -13.58 6.97
C ILE A 134 1.22 -13.31 8.27
N LEU A 135 0.52 -12.88 9.32
CA LEU A 135 1.12 -12.64 10.63
C LEU A 135 1.76 -13.91 11.20
N HIS A 136 1.08 -15.05 11.06
CA HIS A 136 1.61 -16.33 11.50
C HIS A 136 2.94 -16.64 10.79
N GLU A 137 2.99 -16.55 9.47
CA GLU A 137 4.23 -16.83 8.71
C GLU A 137 5.36 -15.87 9.07
N ILE A 138 5.08 -14.58 9.24
CA ILE A 138 6.08 -13.59 9.65
C ILE A 138 6.65 -13.93 11.04
N LEU A 139 5.79 -14.30 11.99
CA LEU A 139 6.23 -14.64 13.35
C LEU A 139 7.04 -15.93 13.39
N MET A 140 6.59 -16.96 12.68
CA MET A 140 7.26 -18.27 12.62
C MET A 140 8.62 -18.21 11.92
N ASN A 141 8.78 -17.32 10.94
CA ASN A 141 10.00 -17.17 10.17
C ASN A 141 10.83 -15.93 10.55
N SER A 142 10.43 -15.19 11.59
CA SER A 142 11.07 -13.93 12.01
C SER A 142 12.60 -14.02 12.07
N ARG A 143 13.16 -15.09 12.63
CA ARG A 143 14.62 -15.30 12.70
C ARG A 143 15.36 -15.32 11.35
N TYR A 144 14.65 -15.55 10.25
CA TYR A 144 15.20 -15.60 8.89
C TYR A 144 14.88 -14.34 8.07
N LEU A 145 14.01 -13.48 8.58
CA LEU A 145 13.60 -12.26 7.90
C LEU A 145 14.61 -11.14 8.17
N GLY A 146 15.10 -10.50 7.11
CA GLY A 146 15.94 -9.31 7.22
C GLY A 146 15.16 -8.08 7.70
N PHE A 147 15.87 -7.04 8.15
CA PHE A 147 15.29 -5.78 8.62
C PHE A 147 14.19 -5.20 7.69
N TYR A 148 14.41 -5.27 6.38
CA TYR A 148 13.47 -4.79 5.36
C TYR A 148 12.11 -5.50 5.39
N PHE A 149 12.08 -6.80 5.72
CA PHE A 149 10.84 -7.56 5.82
C PHE A 149 9.99 -7.12 7.01
N TYR A 150 10.61 -6.75 8.13
CA TYR A 150 9.89 -6.21 9.29
C TYR A 150 9.23 -4.86 8.99
N ASN A 151 9.96 -3.98 8.32
CA ASN A 151 9.41 -2.69 7.88
C ASN A 151 8.25 -2.89 6.88
N GLY A 152 8.42 -3.81 5.91
CA GLY A 152 7.37 -4.17 4.97
C GLY A 152 6.14 -4.78 5.64
N ALA A 153 6.33 -5.63 6.65
CA ALA A 153 5.24 -6.23 7.43
C ALA A 153 4.43 -5.17 8.19
N ILE A 154 5.10 -4.23 8.86
CA ILE A 154 4.44 -3.12 9.55
C ILE A 154 3.64 -2.28 8.55
N GLY A 155 4.24 -1.95 7.39
CA GLY A 155 3.57 -1.23 6.32
C GLY A 155 2.35 -1.98 5.75
N LEU A 156 2.45 -3.30 5.58
CA LEU A 156 1.35 -4.14 5.12
C LEU A 156 0.18 -4.14 6.10
N ILE A 157 0.45 -4.31 7.40
CA ILE A 157 -0.58 -4.25 8.45
C ILE A 157 -1.24 -2.88 8.46
N TRP A 158 -0.45 -1.80 8.37
CA TRP A 158 -0.95 -0.44 8.28
C TRP A 158 -1.87 -0.25 7.07
N ASN A 159 -1.46 -0.71 5.90
CA ASN A 159 -2.24 -0.56 4.66
C ASN A 159 -3.56 -1.32 4.74
N ILE A 160 -3.54 -2.58 5.19
CA ILE A 160 -4.76 -3.39 5.29
C ILE A 160 -5.81 -2.71 6.19
N LEU A 161 -5.38 -2.10 7.30
CA LEU A 161 -6.26 -1.49 8.28
C LEU A 161 -6.66 -0.04 7.93
N PHE A 162 -5.78 0.73 7.30
CA PHE A 162 -5.89 2.19 7.29
C PHE A 162 -5.59 2.88 5.96
N SER A 163 -5.19 2.17 4.90
CA SER A 163 -4.77 2.83 3.66
C SER A 163 -5.07 2.00 2.40
N PRO A 164 -5.88 2.51 1.43
CA PRO A 164 -5.84 1.98 0.08
C PRO A 164 -4.44 2.25 -0.49
N PHE A 165 -3.89 1.32 -1.26
CA PHE A 165 -2.51 1.38 -1.76
C PHE A 165 -2.23 2.75 -2.42
N GLY A 166 -1.58 3.67 -1.71
CA GLY A 166 -1.02 4.87 -2.32
C GLY A 166 0.08 4.45 -3.28
N ALA A 167 0.19 5.10 -4.45
CA ALA A 167 1.24 4.83 -5.43
C ALA A 167 2.64 4.74 -4.79
N ASN A 168 2.88 5.53 -3.73
CA ASN A 168 4.11 5.57 -2.94
C ASN A 168 4.52 4.20 -2.34
N ALA A 169 3.56 3.37 -1.89
CA ALA A 169 3.89 2.05 -1.35
C ALA A 169 4.41 1.08 -2.42
N ARG A 170 4.00 1.26 -3.68
CA ARG A 170 4.50 0.47 -4.83
C ARG A 170 5.94 0.87 -5.15
N TRP A 171 6.24 2.17 -5.08
CA TRP A 171 7.59 2.70 -5.28
C TRP A 171 8.55 2.25 -4.18
N ASP A 172 8.12 2.25 -2.91
CA ASP A 172 8.97 1.81 -1.80
C ASP A 172 9.30 0.32 -1.85
N ALA A 173 8.34 -0.52 -2.26
CA ALA A 173 8.59 -1.94 -2.48
C ALA A 173 9.52 -2.14 -3.68
N ALA A 174 9.21 -1.51 -4.82
CA ALA A 174 9.99 -1.63 -6.04
C ALA A 174 11.44 -1.17 -5.86
N ALA A 175 11.68 -0.04 -5.17
CA ALA A 175 13.02 0.47 -4.93
C ALA A 175 13.89 -0.51 -4.13
N LYS A 176 13.32 -1.18 -3.12
CA LYS A 176 14.03 -2.16 -2.29
C LYS A 176 14.43 -3.42 -3.06
N PHE A 177 13.57 -3.89 -3.95
CA PHE A 177 13.87 -5.06 -4.77
C PHE A 177 14.80 -4.73 -5.93
N LEU A 178 14.61 -3.57 -6.56
CA LEU A 178 15.43 -3.11 -7.68
C LEU A 178 16.90 -2.96 -7.28
N GLU A 179 17.19 -2.41 -6.10
CA GLU A 179 18.57 -2.32 -5.59
C GLU A 179 19.20 -3.72 -5.48
N ARG A 180 18.50 -4.69 -4.87
CA ARG A 180 19.00 -6.05 -4.71
C ARG A 180 19.19 -6.76 -6.05
N ALA A 181 18.24 -6.62 -6.96
CA ALA A 181 18.33 -7.17 -8.32
C ALA A 181 19.56 -6.63 -9.05
N ILE A 182 19.75 -5.30 -9.08
CA ILE A 182 20.92 -4.64 -9.70
C ILE A 182 22.22 -5.11 -9.05
N CYS A 183 22.30 -5.08 -7.72
CA CYS A 183 23.50 -5.54 -7.01
C CYS A 183 23.82 -7.01 -7.30
N SER A 184 22.81 -7.89 -7.42
CA SER A 184 23.01 -9.31 -7.72
C SER A 184 23.60 -9.56 -9.12
N VAL A 185 23.26 -8.68 -10.08
CA VAL A 185 23.80 -8.68 -11.45
C VAL A 185 25.22 -8.14 -11.46
N LEU A 186 25.46 -6.98 -10.82
CA LEU A 186 26.79 -6.35 -10.75
C LEU A 186 27.81 -7.17 -9.96
N SER A 187 27.36 -8.04 -9.04
CA SER A 187 28.25 -8.93 -8.29
C SER A 187 28.71 -10.17 -9.07
N GLN A 188 28.26 -10.36 -10.30
CA GLN A 188 28.65 -11.52 -11.10
C GLN A 188 30.07 -11.32 -11.66
N GLU A 189 30.94 -12.31 -11.43
CA GLU A 189 32.32 -12.28 -11.92
C GLU A 189 32.52 -13.20 -13.12
N GLY A 190 33.67 -13.11 -13.80
CA GLY A 190 34.09 -14.06 -14.85
C GLY A 190 33.23 -14.08 -16.11
N VAL A 191 32.41 -13.05 -16.31
CA VAL A 191 31.69 -12.73 -17.54
C VAL A 191 31.93 -11.26 -17.87
N ASP A 192 32.02 -10.91 -19.15
CA ASP A 192 32.00 -9.51 -19.58
C ASP A 192 30.53 -9.07 -19.65
N LEU A 193 30.18 -8.04 -18.89
CA LEU A 193 28.79 -7.70 -18.59
C LEU A 193 28.43 -6.33 -19.17
N GLU A 194 27.50 -6.33 -20.12
CA GLU A 194 26.73 -5.17 -20.52
C GLU A 194 25.36 -5.22 -19.81
N TYR A 195 24.96 -4.12 -19.16
CA TYR A 195 23.66 -4.03 -18.50
C TYR A 195 22.91 -2.76 -18.91
N ILE A 196 21.61 -2.88 -19.14
CA ILE A 196 20.73 -1.79 -19.59
C ILE A 196 19.50 -1.79 -18.68
N VAL A 197 19.21 -0.64 -18.06
CA VAL A 197 18.09 -0.47 -17.11
C VAL A 197 17.08 0.52 -17.72
N VAL A 198 16.40 0.12 -18.80
CA VAL A 198 15.34 0.91 -19.44
C VAL A 198 14.47 0.01 -20.35
N ASP A 199 13.23 0.42 -20.61
CA ASP A 199 12.37 -0.14 -21.65
C ASP A 199 12.39 0.80 -22.88
N PRO A 200 12.72 0.35 -24.12
CA PRO A 200 13.06 -1.01 -24.54
C PRO A 200 14.57 -1.30 -24.54
N GLY A 201 15.04 -2.03 -23.53
CA GLY A 201 16.47 -2.26 -23.29
C GLY A 201 17.18 -3.11 -24.36
N PHE A 202 16.48 -4.06 -25.00
CA PHE A 202 17.12 -4.95 -25.98
C PHE A 202 17.55 -4.27 -27.28
N SER A 203 16.91 -3.18 -27.67
CA SER A 203 17.30 -2.45 -28.90
C SER A 203 18.69 -1.80 -28.80
N TYR A 204 19.22 -1.68 -27.59
CA TYR A 204 20.54 -1.10 -27.32
C TYR A 204 21.60 -2.15 -26.95
N ALA A 205 21.20 -3.42 -26.76
CA ALA A 205 22.11 -4.47 -26.32
C ALA A 205 23.02 -4.93 -27.47
N THR A 206 24.31 -5.10 -27.16
CA THR A 206 25.35 -5.48 -28.14
C THR A 206 26.05 -6.80 -27.79
N GLY A 207 25.82 -7.33 -26.59
CA GLY A 207 26.40 -8.59 -26.13
C GLY A 207 25.96 -9.83 -26.91
N ASP A 208 26.81 -10.87 -26.88
CA ASP A 208 26.59 -12.15 -27.56
C ASP A 208 25.41 -12.96 -26.99
N ILE A 209 25.11 -12.77 -25.70
CA ILE A 209 24.01 -13.43 -24.99
C ILE A 209 23.12 -12.33 -24.41
N LEU A 210 21.85 -12.34 -24.81
CA LEU A 210 20.83 -11.45 -24.26
C LEU A 210 20.16 -12.10 -23.05
N GLY A 211 20.14 -11.38 -21.93
CA GLY A 211 19.52 -11.82 -20.68
C GLY A 211 18.41 -10.87 -20.23
N PHE A 212 17.37 -11.43 -19.64
CA PHE A 212 16.30 -10.67 -18.97
C PHE A 212 16.18 -11.16 -17.53
N VAL A 213 16.19 -10.21 -16.58
CA VAL A 213 16.01 -10.46 -15.15
C VAL A 213 14.94 -9.49 -14.67
N ASN A 214 13.92 -9.99 -13.97
CA ASN A 214 12.90 -9.11 -13.41
C ASN A 214 13.49 -8.25 -12.28
N SER A 215 12.89 -7.08 -12.05
CA SER A 215 13.33 -6.16 -10.99
C SER A 215 13.13 -6.68 -9.56
N ASP A 216 12.37 -7.76 -9.40
CA ASP A 216 12.10 -8.45 -8.13
C ASP A 216 12.85 -9.78 -7.97
N ASP A 217 13.70 -10.15 -8.93
CA ASP A 217 14.52 -11.36 -8.88
C ASP A 217 15.99 -11.07 -8.55
N GLU A 218 16.65 -12.02 -7.89
CA GLU A 218 18.08 -11.97 -7.57
C GLU A 218 18.83 -13.12 -8.22
N LEU A 219 19.94 -12.80 -8.89
CA LEU A 219 20.85 -13.82 -9.39
C LEU A 219 21.69 -14.40 -8.26
N LEU A 220 21.72 -15.73 -8.16
CA LEU A 220 22.65 -16.43 -7.28
C LEU A 220 24.11 -16.24 -7.74
N PRO A 221 25.10 -16.44 -6.85
CA PRO A 221 26.50 -16.45 -7.25
C PRO A 221 26.77 -17.40 -8.42
N ASP A 222 27.57 -16.94 -9.37
CA ASP A 222 27.95 -17.65 -10.59
C ASP A 222 26.80 -17.99 -11.56
N ALA A 223 25.62 -17.40 -11.41
CA ALA A 223 24.48 -17.64 -12.31
C ALA A 223 24.84 -17.32 -13.78
N LEU A 224 25.47 -16.17 -14.04
CA LEU A 224 25.84 -15.80 -15.40
C LEU A 224 26.96 -16.69 -15.97
N LYS A 225 27.92 -17.12 -15.13
CA LYS A 225 28.95 -18.11 -15.55
C LYS A 225 28.31 -19.44 -15.95
N LYS A 226 27.29 -19.89 -15.22
CA LYS A 226 26.55 -21.12 -15.55
C LYS A 226 25.80 -20.98 -16.87
N ILE A 227 25.17 -19.83 -17.13
CA ILE A 227 24.50 -19.55 -18.40
C ILE A 227 25.52 -19.57 -19.56
N ALA A 228 26.64 -18.86 -19.43
CA ALA A 228 27.70 -18.86 -20.45
C ALA A 228 28.25 -20.28 -20.71
N SER A 229 28.44 -21.07 -19.64
CA SER A 229 28.88 -22.45 -19.75
C SER A 229 27.85 -23.35 -20.44
N ALA A 230 26.56 -23.09 -20.25
CA ALA A 230 25.48 -23.84 -20.90
C ALA A 230 25.46 -23.61 -22.41
N PHE A 231 25.56 -22.36 -22.87
CA PHE A 231 25.66 -22.03 -24.30
C PHE A 231 26.94 -22.62 -24.93
N LYS A 232 28.08 -22.53 -24.24
CA LYS A 232 29.34 -23.12 -24.72
C LYS A 232 29.26 -24.65 -24.82
N GLY A 233 28.59 -25.30 -23.86
CA GLY A 233 28.40 -26.75 -23.85
C GLY A 233 27.39 -27.26 -24.88
N LYS A 234 26.49 -26.39 -25.36
CA LYS A 234 25.49 -26.71 -26.39
C LYS A 234 25.42 -25.57 -27.43
N PRO A 235 26.32 -25.55 -28.43
CA PRO A 235 26.39 -24.47 -29.41
C PRO A 235 25.14 -24.23 -30.27
N GLY A 236 24.19 -25.18 -30.29
CA GLY A 236 22.90 -25.03 -30.96
C GLY A 236 21.73 -24.68 -30.03
N ALA A 237 22.00 -24.26 -28.79
CA ALA A 237 20.96 -23.83 -27.88
C ALA A 237 20.56 -22.37 -28.19
N ASP A 238 19.27 -22.13 -28.41
CA ASP A 238 18.74 -20.78 -28.65
C ASP A 238 18.36 -20.04 -27.37
N ALA A 239 18.09 -20.76 -26.27
CA ALA A 239 17.68 -20.19 -24.99
C ALA A 239 18.13 -21.03 -23.79
N VAL A 240 18.37 -20.35 -22.66
CA VAL A 240 18.66 -20.94 -21.35
C VAL A 240 17.78 -20.21 -20.32
N SER A 241 17.06 -20.96 -19.49
CA SER A 241 16.20 -20.43 -18.43
C SER A 241 16.49 -21.14 -17.11
N GLY A 242 16.33 -20.44 -15.99
CA GLY A 242 16.55 -20.95 -14.64
C GLY A 242 15.84 -20.13 -13.58
#